data_AF-A0A7C6EPH5-F1
#
_entry.id   AF-A0A7C6EPH5-F1
#
_cell.length_a   1.000
_cell.length_b   1.000
_cell.length_c   1.000
_cell.angle_alpha   90.00
_cell.angle_beta   90.00
_cell.angle_gamma   90.00
#
_symmetry.space_group_name_H-M   'P 1'
#
loop_
_entity.id
_entity.type
_entity.pdbx_description
1 polymer ?
#
loop_
_entity_poly.entity_id
_entity_poly.type
_entity_poly.pdbx_seq_one_letter_code
_entity_poly.pdbx_strand_id
1 'polypeptide(L)' 'MKSVEDKGEYGGILTMRRHYVQYFKGLLNSRPLRIKLLTSVDLHENIKILNEIYERYVSNSEKID' A
#
# COMPACT_ATOMS: atom_id res chain seq x y z
N MET A 1 5.32 -26.04 16.84
CA MET A 1 4.52 -25.21 15.90
C MET A 1 4.36 -23.81 16.47
N LYS A 2 5.30 -22.91 16.20
CA LYS A 2 5.19 -21.47 16.53
C LYS A 2 5.28 -20.69 15.21
N SER A 3 4.16 -20.60 14.50
CA SER A 3 4.07 -19.89 13.22
C SER A 3 2.64 -19.54 12.84
N VAL A 4 1.67 -19.69 13.76
CA VAL A 4 0.25 -19.48 13.48
C VAL A 4 -0.33 -18.38 14.36
N GLU A 5 0.15 -18.22 15.60
CA GLU A 5 -0.34 -17.19 16.53
C GLU A 5 0.01 -15.76 16.06
N ASP A 6 1.19 -15.55 15.45
CA ASP A 6 1.60 -14.23 14.94
C ASP A 6 0.98 -13.86 13.57
N LYS A 7 0.29 -14.79 12.91
CA LYS A 7 -0.21 -14.58 11.53
C LYS A 7 -1.57 -13.89 11.46
N GLY A 8 -2.24 -13.68 12.59
CA GLY A 8 -3.58 -13.07 12.62
C GLY A 8 -3.61 -11.70 11.93
N GLU A 9 -2.79 -10.76 12.40
CA GLU A 9 -2.76 -9.38 11.88
C GLU A 9 -1.67 -9.19 10.81
N TYR A 10 -0.46 -9.71 11.05
CA TYR A 10 0.66 -9.60 10.12
C TYR A 10 0.41 -10.30 8.78
N GLY A 11 -0.26 -11.45 8.80
CA GLY A 11 -0.64 -12.19 7.59
C GLY A 11 -1.70 -11.46 6.75
N GLY A 12 -2.66 -10.81 7.42
CA GLY A 12 -3.65 -9.95 6.77
C GLY A 12 -3.01 -8.76 6.07
N ILE A 13 -2.09 -8.08 6.77
CA ILE A 13 -1.35 -6.93 6.22
C ILE A 13 -0.53 -7.32 4.98
N LEU A 14 0.21 -8.43 5.02
CA LEU A 14 0.99 -8.91 3.87
C LEU A 14 0.12 -9.24 2.65
N THR A 15 -1.10 -9.72 2.88
CA THR A 15 -2.06 -10.02 1.82
C THR A 15 -2.60 -8.74 1.21
N MET A 16 -3.04 -7.78 2.03
CA MET A 16 -3.54 -6.48 1.58
C MET A 16 -2.50 -5.71 0.75
N ARG A 17 -1.23 -5.69 1.17
CA ARG A 17 -0.13 -5.05 0.42
C ARG A 17 -0.01 -5.58 -1.02
N ARG A 18 -0.12 -6.90 -1.21
CA ARG A 18 -0.04 -7.51 -2.56
C ARG A 18 -1.19 -7.04 -3.46
N HIS A 19 -2.39 -6.92 -2.92
CA HIS A 19 -3.54 -6.40 -3.65
C HIS A 19 -3.35 -4.92 -4.02
N TYR A 20 -2.91 -4.09 -3.08
CA TYR A 20 -2.71 -2.66 -3.34
C TYR A 20 -1.65 -2.40 -4.41
N VAL A 21 -0.50 -3.07 -4.35
CA VAL A 21 0.56 -2.91 -5.36
C VAL A 21 0.11 -3.31 -6.76
N GLN A 22 -0.79 -4.30 -6.87
CA GLN A 22 -1.41 -4.69 -8.14
C GLN A 22 -2.26 -3.56 -8.73
N TYR A 23 -3.09 -2.89 -7.94
CA TYR A 23 -3.89 -1.74 -8.41
C TYR A 23 -3.05 -0.56 -8.89
N PHE A 24 -1.83 -0.41 -8.37
CA PHE A 24 -0.91 0.67 -8.76
C PHE A 24 0.01 0.31 -9.93
N LYS A 25 -0.18 -0.85 -10.58
CA LYS A 25 0.51 -1.18 -11.83
C LYS A 25 -0.01 -0.26 -12.94
N GLY A 26 0.90 0.45 -13.61
CA GLY A 26 0.57 1.39 -14.68
C GLY A 26 0.54 2.87 -14.27
N LEU A 27 0.55 3.18 -12.97
CA LEU A 27 0.66 4.57 -12.50
C LEU A 27 2.07 5.13 -12.74
N LEU A 28 2.16 6.32 -13.33
CA LEU A 28 3.42 7.01 -13.62
C LEU A 28 4.22 7.26 -12.33
N ASN A 29 5.50 6.88 -12.28
CA ASN A 29 6.36 7.06 -11.08
C ASN A 29 5.89 6.35 -9.79
N SER A 30 5.06 5.31 -9.91
CA SER A 30 4.58 4.55 -8.74
C SER A 30 5.58 3.53 -8.16
N ARG A 31 6.69 3.24 -8.87
CA ARG A 31 7.67 2.23 -8.45
C ARG A 31 8.23 2.46 -7.02
N PRO A 32 8.68 3.66 -6.63
CA PRO A 32 9.18 3.89 -5.27
C PRO A 32 8.11 3.67 -4.19
N LEU A 33 6.87 4.12 -4.46
CA LEU A 33 5.74 3.97 -3.54
C LEU A 33 5.33 2.50 -3.36
N ARG A 34 5.34 1.72 -4.45
CA ARG A 34 5.07 0.28 -4.41
C ARG A 34 6.14 -0.48 -3.62
N ILE A 35 7.42 -0.13 -3.77
CA ILE A 35 8.50 -0.74 -2.99
C ILE A 35 8.31 -0.41 -1.51
N LYS A 36 8.08 0.87 -1.17
CA LYS A 36 7.84 1.33 0.20
C LYS A 36 6.67 0.60 0.86
N LEU A 37 5.58 0.39 0.13
CA LEU A 37 4.39 -0.35 0.61
C LEU A 37 4.68 -1.84 0.85
N LEU A 38 5.55 -2.48 0.05
CA LEU A 38 5.92 -3.88 0.24
C LEU A 38 6.92 -4.09 1.38
N THR A 39 7.75 -3.09 1.67
CA THR A 39 8.80 -3.16 2.70
C THR A 39 8.34 -2.75 4.08
N SER A 40 7.30 -1.91 4.18
CA SER A 40 6.70 -1.59 5.47
C SER A 40 6.21 -2.88 6.14
N VAL A 41 6.27 -2.96 7.47
CA VAL A 41 5.68 -4.05 8.27
C VAL A 41 4.58 -3.56 9.21
N ASP A 42 4.43 -2.24 9.33
CA ASP A 42 3.50 -1.56 10.23
C ASP A 42 2.21 -1.12 9.51
N LEU A 43 1.05 -1.32 10.14
CA LEU A 43 -0.25 -1.00 9.53
C LEU A 43 -0.43 0.51 9.31
N HIS A 44 -0.06 1.34 10.29
CA HIS A 44 -0.20 2.79 10.20
C HIS A 44 0.66 3.36 9.06
N GLU A 45 1.87 2.83 8.91
CA GLU A 45 2.76 3.25 7.85
C GLU A 45 2.23 2.85 6.45
N ASN A 46 1.61 1.66 6.31
CA ASN A 46 0.92 1.30 5.06
C ASN A 46 -0.22 2.26 4.75
N ILE A 47 -1.06 2.60 5.74
CA ILE A 47 -2.17 3.54 5.57
C ILE A 47 -1.64 4.90 5.12
N LYS A 48 -0.54 5.38 5.72
CA LYS A 48 0.11 6.62 5.31
C LYS A 48 0.59 6.60 3.86
N ILE A 49 1.20 5.49 3.42
CA ILE A 49 1.65 5.32 2.03
C ILE A 49 0.46 5.26 1.07
N LEU A 50 -0.64 4.60 1.45
CA LEU A 50 -1.86 4.55 0.64
C LEU A 50 -2.49 5.95 0.49
N ASN A 51 -2.53 6.74 1.55
CA ASN A 51 -2.99 8.14 1.48
C ASN A 51 -2.07 8.98 0.58
N GLU A 52 -0.74 8.79 0.64
CA GLU A 52 0.20 9.47 -0.26
C GLU A 52 -0.06 9.12 -1.74
N ILE A 53 -0.41 7.87 -2.03
CA ILE A 53 -0.79 7.43 -3.38
C ILE A 53 -2.14 8.06 -3.78
N TYR A 54 -3.13 8.09 -2.88
CA TYR A 54 -4.43 8.72 -3.13
C TYR A 54 -4.27 10.21 -3.48
N GLU A 55 -3.54 10.97 -2.67
CA GLU A 55 -3.28 12.40 -2.92
C GLU A 55 -2.56 12.62 -4.25
N ARG A 56 -1.60 11.74 -4.58
CA ARG A 56 -0.79 11.93 -5.79
C ARG A 56 -1.53 11.66 -7.09
N TYR A 57 -2.40 10.64 -7.11
CA TYR A 57 -3.02 10.15 -8.35
C TYR A 57 -4.53 10.39 -8.44
N VAL A 58 -5.24 10.51 -7.31
CA VAL A 58 -6.70 10.70 -7.28
C VAL A 58 -7.06 12.16 -7.01
N SER A 59 -6.49 12.79 -5.99
CA SER A 59 -6.76 14.21 -5.63
C SER A 59 -6.38 15.19 -6.75
N ASN A 60 -5.34 14.88 -7.55
CA ASN A 60 -4.98 15.67 -8.73
C ASN A 60 -5.90 15.48 -9.95
N SER A 61 -6.81 14.49 -9.94
CA SER A 61 -7.77 14.28 -11.01
C SER A 61 -9.08 15.06 -10.84
N GLU A 62 -9.31 15.66 -9.67
CA GLU A 62 -10.49 16.49 -9.37
C GLU A 62 -10.24 18.00 -9.56
N LYS A 63 -9.05 18.41 -10.02
CA LYS A 63 -8.76 19.83 -10.35
C LYS A 63 -8.84 20.12 -11.85
N ILE A 64 -9.86 19.58 -12.50
CA ILE A 64 -10.31 20.07 -13.80
C ILE A 64 -11.56 20.91 -13.54
N ASP A 65 -11.34 22.12 -13.04
CA ASP A 65 -12.27 23.26 -13.10
C ASP A 65 -11.46 24.51 -13.48
#